data_AF-A0A971H4I4-F1
#
_entry.id   AF-A0A971H4I4-F1
#
_cell.length_a   1.000
_cell.length_b   1.000
_cell.length_c   1.000
_cell.angle_alpha   90.00
_cell.angle_beta   90.00
_cell.angle_gamma   90.00
#
_symmetry.space_group_name_H-M   'P 1'
#
loop_
_entity.id
_entity.type
_entity.pdbx_description
1 polymer ?
#
loop_
_entity_poly.entity_id
_entity_poly.type
_entity_poly.pdbx_seq_one_letter_code
_entity_poly.pdbx_strand_id
1 'polypeptide(L)'
;MNKTTLGILEYHKIIEMLEEFTVSDMGRDLVRSLEPETDAGVIRHRLMETSESRMLLGKGASVPLSSLNGIGTVLEKLGRVTALMPEDLTVLRHVLTGASRIINYMKPRLELAPHVASYASSMYLLDDLASEIDRCITDNRIDDRASPELARLRKRIAVIEDRIAD
;
A
#
# COMPACT_ATOMS: atom_id res chain seq x y z
N MET A 1 -6.26 8.74 -29.93
CA MET A 1 -7.50 8.26 -30.61
C MET A 1 -8.64 9.23 -30.26
N ASN A 2 -9.66 9.43 -31.09
CA ASN A 2 -10.78 10.35 -30.75
C ASN A 2 -11.82 9.63 -29.86
N LYS A 3 -12.44 10.36 -28.92
CA LYS A 3 -13.52 9.91 -28.02
C LYS A 3 -14.66 9.17 -28.74
N THR A 4 -15.04 9.60 -29.95
CA THR A 4 -16.09 8.92 -30.73
C THR A 4 -15.71 7.47 -31.04
N THR A 5 -14.46 7.22 -31.43
CA THR A 5 -13.97 5.86 -31.72
C THR A 5 -13.97 4.98 -30.46
N LEU A 6 -13.55 5.54 -29.32
CA LEU A 6 -13.57 4.83 -28.04
C LEU A 6 -14.98 4.47 -27.57
N GLY A 7 -15.95 5.34 -27.83
CA GLY A 7 -17.36 5.06 -27.58
C GLY A 7 -17.87 3.91 -28.44
N ILE A 8 -17.59 3.93 -29.75
CA ILE A 8 -18.00 2.87 -30.68
C ILE A 8 -17.38 1.51 -30.33
N LEU A 9 -16.11 1.50 -29.92
CA LEU A 9 -15.41 0.28 -29.51
C LEU A 9 -15.73 -0.17 -28.08
N GLU A 10 -16.62 0.55 -27.39
CA GLU A 10 -17.02 0.29 -26.01
C GLU A 10 -15.83 0.15 -25.05
N TYR A 11 -14.78 0.94 -25.26
CA TYR A 11 -13.53 0.83 -24.48
C TYR A 11 -13.77 0.98 -22.97
N HIS A 12 -14.75 1.79 -22.56
CA HIS A 12 -15.18 1.93 -21.17
C HIS A 12 -15.56 0.60 -20.51
N LYS A 13 -16.19 -0.34 -21.24
CA LYS A 13 -16.53 -1.66 -20.69
C LYS A 13 -15.29 -2.48 -20.35
N ILE A 14 -14.21 -2.35 -21.14
CA ILE A 14 -12.93 -2.99 -20.85
C ILE A 14 -12.34 -2.41 -19.56
N ILE A 15 -12.41 -1.09 -19.39
CA ILE A 15 -11.97 -0.41 -18.16
C ILE A 15 -12.79 -0.89 -16.95
N GLU A 16 -14.12 -0.91 -17.05
CA GLU A 16 -15.02 -1.42 -16.01
C GLU A 16 -14.68 -2.87 -15.62
N MET A 17 -14.47 -3.75 -16.60
CA MET A 17 -14.05 -5.13 -16.33
C MET A 17 -12.72 -5.19 -15.59
N LEU A 18 -11.73 -4.36 -15.96
CA LEU A 18 -10.43 -4.33 -15.28
C LEU A 18 -10.55 -3.82 -13.84
N GLU A 19 -11.41 -2.82 -13.58
CA GLU A 19 -11.64 -2.29 -12.24
C GLU A 19 -12.08 -3.38 -11.25
N GLU A 20 -12.91 -4.33 -11.69
CA GLU A 20 -13.39 -5.44 -10.86
C GLU A 20 -12.27 -6.35 -10.35
N PHE A 21 -11.14 -6.42 -11.06
CA PHE A 21 -9.98 -7.22 -10.67
C PHE A 21 -8.92 -6.46 -9.87
N THR A 22 -9.12 -5.15 -9.62
CA THR A 22 -8.19 -4.35 -8.82
C THR A 22 -8.34 -4.62 -7.32
N VAL A 23 -7.20 -4.64 -6.61
CA VAL A 23 -7.15 -4.93 -5.16
C VAL A 23 -7.18 -3.65 -4.31
N SER A 24 -6.71 -2.53 -4.85
CA SER A 24 -6.62 -1.23 -4.17
C SER A 24 -7.36 -0.15 -4.93
N ASP A 25 -7.85 0.86 -4.22
CA ASP A 25 -8.50 2.03 -4.84
C ASP A 25 -7.52 2.81 -5.72
N MET A 26 -6.26 2.92 -5.31
CA MET A 26 -5.22 3.52 -6.16
C MET A 26 -5.01 2.73 -7.46
N GLY A 27 -5.07 1.40 -7.41
CA GLY A 27 -5.01 0.55 -8.60
C GLY A 27 -6.24 0.75 -9.49
N ARG A 28 -7.42 0.91 -8.90
CA ARG A 28 -8.67 1.22 -9.59
C ARG A 28 -8.60 2.57 -10.31
N ASP A 29 -8.06 3.59 -9.65
CA ASP A 29 -7.87 4.92 -10.23
C ASP A 29 -6.87 4.89 -11.40
N LEU A 30 -5.80 4.11 -11.29
CA LEU A 30 -4.87 3.89 -12.41
C LEU A 30 -5.59 3.23 -13.60
N VAL A 31 -6.40 2.20 -13.36
CA VAL A 31 -7.20 1.54 -14.41
C VAL A 31 -8.18 2.52 -15.07
N ARG A 32 -8.88 3.34 -14.28
CA ARG A 32 -9.79 4.39 -14.78
C ARG A 32 -9.13 5.40 -15.68
N SER A 33 -7.87 5.71 -15.41
CA SER A 33 -7.09 6.68 -16.18
C SER A 33 -6.47 6.09 -17.45
N LEU A 34 -6.63 4.78 -17.72
CA LEU A 34 -6.04 4.15 -18.90
C LEU A 34 -6.66 4.71 -20.18
N GLU A 35 -5.78 5.10 -21.09
CA GLU A 35 -6.10 5.44 -22.47
C GLU A 35 -5.21 4.62 -23.43
N PRO A 36 -5.65 4.37 -24.68
CA PRO A 36 -4.81 3.68 -25.65
C PRO A 36 -3.51 4.46 -25.90
N GLU A 37 -2.40 3.76 -25.72
CA GLU A 37 -1.07 4.28 -25.96
C GLU A 37 -0.72 4.25 -27.46
N THR A 38 0.12 5.18 -27.90
CA THR A 38 0.62 5.25 -29.28
C THR A 38 2.14 5.14 -29.36
N ASP A 39 2.84 5.36 -28.24
CA ASP A 39 4.27 5.14 -28.17
C ASP A 39 4.60 3.64 -28.17
N ALA A 40 5.26 3.17 -29.22
CA ALA A 40 5.58 1.76 -29.40
C ALA A 40 6.53 1.21 -28.31
N GLY A 41 7.38 2.06 -27.72
CA GLY A 41 8.26 1.68 -26.60
C GLY A 41 7.44 1.40 -25.34
N VAL A 42 6.55 2.32 -24.98
CA VAL A 42 5.63 2.16 -23.83
C VAL A 42 4.72 0.94 -24.02
N ILE A 43 4.15 0.75 -25.22
CA ILE A 43 3.31 -0.42 -25.53
C ILE A 43 4.08 -1.72 -25.31
N ARG A 44 5.29 -1.84 -25.86
CA ARG A 44 6.13 -3.05 -25.71
C ARG A 44 6.42 -3.33 -24.24
N HIS A 45 6.79 -2.30 -23.47
CA HIS A 45 7.09 -2.45 -22.05
C HIS A 45 5.86 -2.96 -21.26
N ARG A 46 4.71 -2.30 -21.41
CA ARG A 46 3.46 -2.71 -20.72
C ARG A 46 3.00 -4.13 -21.10
N LEU A 47 3.19 -4.54 -22.35
CA LEU A 47 2.90 -5.90 -22.80
C LEU A 47 3.86 -6.93 -22.19
N MET A 48 5.13 -6.59 -21.99
CA MET A 48 6.09 -7.44 -21.28
C MET A 48 5.68 -7.62 -19.83
N GLU A 49 5.36 -6.53 -19.12
CA GLU A 49 4.88 -6.57 -17.73
C GLU A 49 3.62 -7.41 -17.58
N THR A 50 2.67 -7.29 -18.52
CA THR A 50 1.45 -8.09 -18.56
C THR A 50 1.77 -9.57 -18.76
N SER A 51 2.71 -9.88 -19.66
CA SER A 51 3.12 -11.26 -19.96
C SER A 51 3.80 -11.92 -18.76
N GLU A 52 4.69 -11.20 -18.09
CA GLU A 52 5.36 -11.62 -16.86
C GLU A 52 4.34 -11.83 -15.72
N SER A 53 3.44 -10.87 -15.52
CA SER A 53 2.38 -10.96 -14.51
C SER A 53 1.49 -12.17 -14.71
N ARG A 54 1.08 -12.46 -15.96
CA ARG A 54 0.31 -13.66 -16.29
C ARG A 54 1.09 -14.94 -15.97
N MET A 55 2.39 -14.96 -16.25
CA MET A 55 3.25 -16.11 -15.95
C MET A 55 3.36 -16.36 -14.44
N LEU A 56 3.49 -15.29 -13.66
CA LEU A 56 3.49 -15.35 -12.20
C LEU A 56 2.19 -15.96 -11.65
N LEU A 57 1.04 -15.46 -12.12
CA LEU A 57 -0.28 -15.98 -11.75
C LEU A 57 -0.43 -17.46 -12.13
N GLY A 58 0.06 -17.85 -13.31
CA GLY A 58 0.00 -19.24 -13.79
C GLY A 58 0.82 -20.24 -12.96
N LYS A 59 1.78 -19.77 -12.14
CA LYS A 59 2.55 -20.64 -11.23
C LYS A 59 1.83 -20.96 -9.92
N GLY A 60 0.59 -20.48 -9.72
CA GLY A 60 -0.26 -20.86 -8.59
C GLY A 60 0.14 -20.28 -7.23
N ALA A 61 1.17 -19.41 -7.18
CA ALA A 61 1.53 -18.69 -5.97
C ALA A 61 0.72 -17.39 -5.88
N SER A 62 -0.13 -17.26 -4.85
CA SER A 62 -0.89 -16.04 -4.59
C SER A 62 0.04 -14.84 -4.45
N VAL A 63 -0.19 -13.79 -5.25
CA VAL A 63 0.60 -12.55 -5.22
C VAL A 63 0.16 -11.74 -4.00
N PRO A 64 1.06 -11.37 -3.07
CA PRO A 64 0.68 -10.70 -1.82
C PRO A 64 0.45 -9.20 -2.04
N LEU A 65 -0.56 -8.84 -2.84
CA LEU A 65 -1.00 -7.46 -3.00
C LEU A 65 -1.78 -6.99 -1.77
N SER A 66 -1.53 -5.75 -1.35
CA SER A 66 -2.26 -5.08 -0.28
C SER A 66 -3.29 -4.13 -0.88
N SER A 67 -4.45 -3.99 -0.23
CA SER A 67 -5.48 -3.04 -0.67
C SER A 67 -5.08 -1.58 -0.43
N LEU A 68 -4.06 -1.33 0.40
CA LEU A 68 -3.56 0.01 0.73
C LEU A 68 -4.66 0.96 1.26
N ASN A 69 -5.70 0.40 1.88
CA ASN A 69 -6.85 1.17 2.35
C ASN A 69 -6.43 2.32 3.26
N GLY A 70 -6.91 3.52 2.94
CA GLY A 70 -6.65 4.73 3.72
C GLY A 70 -5.29 5.40 3.47
N ILE A 71 -4.39 4.84 2.65
CA ILE A 71 -3.08 5.46 2.43
C ILE A 71 -3.18 6.85 1.79
N GLY A 72 -4.18 7.09 0.94
CA GLY A 72 -4.38 8.37 0.28
C GLY A 72 -4.51 9.53 1.27
N THR A 73 -5.31 9.36 2.32
CA THR A 73 -5.49 10.40 3.35
C THR A 73 -4.24 10.62 4.20
N VAL A 74 -3.46 9.56 4.43
CA VAL A 74 -2.16 9.65 5.11
C VAL A 74 -1.16 10.43 4.24
N LEU A 75 -1.08 10.12 2.94
CA LEU A 75 -0.20 10.81 1.99
C LEU A 75 -0.53 12.31 1.88
N GLU A 76 -1.81 12.69 1.95
CA GLU A 76 -2.21 14.10 1.96
C GLU A 76 -1.71 14.87 3.19
N LYS A 77 -1.57 14.20 4.34
CA LYS A 77 -1.05 14.79 5.58
C LYS A 77 0.48 14.88 5.58
N LEU A 78 1.17 13.93 4.92
CA LEU A 78 2.63 13.94 4.81
C LEU A 78 3.13 15.21 4.13
N GLY A 79 4.21 15.80 4.68
CA GLY A 79 4.79 17.05 4.17
C GLY A 79 4.01 18.32 4.54
N ARG A 80 2.89 18.20 5.26
CA ARG A 80 2.17 19.33 5.88
C ARG A 80 2.55 19.48 7.35
N VAL A 81 2.10 20.57 7.96
CA VAL A 81 2.31 20.85 9.40
C VAL A 81 1.45 19.92 10.29
N THR A 82 0.42 19.29 9.73
CA THR A 82 -0.48 18.39 10.47
C THR A 82 0.24 17.12 10.89
N ALA A 83 0.16 16.79 12.18
CA ALA A 83 0.68 15.52 12.70
C ALA A 83 -0.19 14.34 12.25
N LEU A 84 0.47 13.19 12.04
CA LEU A 84 -0.23 11.92 11.87
C LEU A 84 -0.85 11.48 13.19
N MET A 85 -2.09 11.00 13.14
CA MET A 85 -2.78 10.40 14.27
C MET A 85 -2.44 8.91 14.38
N PRO A 86 -2.66 8.26 15.54
CA PRO A 86 -2.39 6.83 15.71
C PRO A 86 -2.98 5.94 14.61
N GLU A 87 -4.20 6.21 14.17
CA GLU A 87 -4.86 5.50 13.08
C GLU A 87 -4.14 5.66 11.72
N ASP A 88 -3.56 6.83 11.46
CA ASP A 88 -2.75 7.07 10.25
C ASP A 88 -1.47 6.22 10.29
N LEU A 89 -0.87 6.07 11.47
CA LEU A 89 0.31 5.24 11.68
C LEU A 89 -0.02 3.75 11.52
N THR A 90 -1.17 3.30 11.99
CA THR A 90 -1.67 1.93 11.74
C THR A 90 -1.81 1.65 10.25
N VAL A 91 -2.37 2.60 9.48
CA VAL A 91 -2.46 2.50 8.02
C VAL A 91 -1.06 2.42 7.39
N LEU A 92 -0.15 3.31 7.79
CA LEU A 92 1.22 3.32 7.29
C LEU A 92 1.91 1.98 7.55
N ARG A 93 1.76 1.42 8.76
CA ARG A 93 2.29 0.10 9.09
C ARG A 93 1.77 -0.99 8.15
N HIS A 94 0.47 -0.99 7.82
CA HIS A 94 -0.07 -1.97 6.86
C HIS A 94 0.57 -1.85 5.47
N VAL A 95 0.91 -0.63 5.04
CA VAL A 95 1.64 -0.43 3.79
C VAL A 95 3.08 -0.95 3.89
N LEU A 96 3.79 -0.64 4.98
CA LEU A 96 5.16 -1.11 5.19
C LEU A 96 5.25 -2.64 5.19
N THR A 97 4.37 -3.30 5.93
CA THR A 97 4.31 -4.78 5.96
C THR A 97 3.90 -5.38 4.61
N GLY A 98 3.02 -4.71 3.86
CA GLY A 98 2.68 -5.08 2.48
C GLY A 98 3.89 -4.98 1.54
N ALA A 99 4.69 -3.92 1.66
CA ALA A 99 5.93 -3.73 0.91
C ALA A 99 6.92 -4.86 1.21
N SER A 100 7.15 -5.19 2.49
CA SER A 100 8.03 -6.29 2.87
C SER A 100 7.57 -7.64 2.28
N ARG A 101 6.26 -7.90 2.23
CA ARG A 101 5.71 -9.12 1.60
C ARG A 101 5.95 -9.16 0.10
N ILE A 102 5.69 -8.08 -0.63
CA ILE A 102 5.87 -8.07 -2.10
C ILE A 102 7.36 -8.11 -2.49
N ILE A 103 8.24 -7.43 -1.73
CA ILE A 103 9.69 -7.52 -1.90
C ILE A 103 10.17 -8.96 -1.77
N ASN A 104 9.82 -9.62 -0.67
CA ASN A 104 10.22 -11.00 -0.42
C ASN A 104 9.60 -11.99 -1.42
N TYR A 105 8.38 -11.72 -1.90
CA TYR A 105 7.75 -12.51 -2.95
C TYR A 105 8.48 -12.37 -4.29
N MET A 106 8.83 -11.15 -4.72
CA MET A 106 9.43 -10.91 -6.05
C MET A 106 10.91 -11.25 -6.11
N LYS A 107 11.66 -11.17 -5.00
CA LYS A 107 13.10 -11.45 -4.94
C LYS A 107 13.52 -12.78 -5.59
N PRO A 108 12.93 -13.95 -5.27
CA PRO A 108 13.26 -15.22 -5.93
C PRO A 108 12.69 -15.36 -7.36
N ARG A 109 11.93 -14.37 -7.83
CA ARG A 109 11.23 -14.37 -9.13
C ARG A 109 11.82 -13.35 -10.11
N LEU A 110 12.95 -12.73 -9.78
CA LEU A 110 13.61 -11.71 -10.58
C LEU A 110 13.94 -12.21 -12.00
N GLU A 111 14.43 -13.43 -12.15
CA GLU A 111 14.73 -14.01 -13.48
C GLU A 111 13.46 -14.30 -14.29
N LEU A 112 12.36 -14.62 -13.61
CA LEU A 112 11.09 -14.99 -14.25
C LEU A 112 10.31 -13.77 -14.75
N ALA A 113 10.33 -12.70 -13.95
CA ALA A 113 9.53 -11.50 -14.15
C ALA A 113 10.35 -10.24 -13.85
N PRO A 114 11.46 -9.99 -14.59
CA PRO A 114 12.41 -8.93 -14.26
C PRO A 114 11.79 -7.53 -14.28
N HIS A 115 10.84 -7.25 -15.18
CA HIS A 115 10.24 -5.92 -15.29
C HIS A 115 9.30 -5.67 -14.12
N VAL A 116 8.42 -6.62 -13.80
CA VAL A 116 7.51 -6.49 -12.65
C VAL A 116 8.28 -6.54 -11.32
N ALA A 117 9.35 -7.34 -11.24
CA ALA A 117 10.21 -7.41 -10.06
C ALA A 117 10.99 -6.11 -9.83
N SER A 118 11.20 -5.30 -10.87
CA SER A 118 11.89 -4.01 -10.73
C SER A 118 11.15 -3.04 -9.80
N TYR A 119 9.81 -3.05 -9.80
CA TYR A 119 9.01 -2.26 -8.86
C TYR A 119 9.34 -2.62 -7.42
N ALA A 120 9.31 -3.91 -7.09
CA ALA A 120 9.67 -4.39 -5.76
C ALA A 120 11.14 -4.10 -5.42
N SER A 121 12.04 -4.18 -6.41
CA SER A 121 13.47 -3.89 -6.23
C SER A 121 13.77 -2.41 -5.99
N SER A 122 12.85 -1.51 -6.38
CA SER A 122 12.92 -0.07 -6.11
C SER A 122 12.38 0.35 -4.74
N MET A 123 11.74 -0.58 -4.01
CA MET A 123 11.19 -0.34 -2.68
C MET A 123 12.25 -0.58 -1.59
N TYR A 124 11.98 -0.05 -0.39
CA TYR A 124 12.82 -0.23 0.78
C TYR A 124 12.14 -1.11 1.82
N LEU A 125 12.90 -2.02 2.42
CA LEU A 125 12.49 -2.73 3.63
C LEU A 125 12.66 -1.81 4.83
N LEU A 126 11.55 -1.50 5.49
CA LEU A 126 11.49 -0.59 6.64
C LEU A 126 10.89 -1.31 7.85
N ASP A 127 11.34 -2.55 8.08
CA ASP A 127 10.82 -3.42 9.13
C ASP A 127 11.03 -2.81 10.54
N ASP A 128 12.12 -2.06 10.73
CA ASP A 128 12.38 -1.33 11.97
C ASP A 128 11.31 -0.27 12.25
N LEU A 129 10.88 0.46 11.20
CA LEU A 129 9.82 1.46 11.32
C LEU A 129 8.46 0.81 11.58
N ALA A 130 8.16 -0.29 10.88
CA ALA A 130 6.93 -1.04 11.12
C ALA A 130 6.88 -1.57 12.57
N SER A 131 8.00 -2.10 13.07
CA SER A 131 8.13 -2.59 14.45
C SER A 131 8.00 -1.47 15.48
N GLU A 132 8.56 -0.29 15.18
CA GLU A 132 8.46 0.87 16.06
C GLU A 132 7.03 1.41 16.13
N ILE A 133 6.28 1.40 15.02
CA ILE A 133 4.85 1.71 15.02
C ILE A 133 4.08 0.70 15.87
N ASP A 134 4.31 -0.61 15.67
CA ASP A 134 3.67 -1.67 16.46
C ASP A 134 4.00 -1.55 17.96
N ARG A 135 5.19 -1.04 18.32
CA ARG A 135 5.59 -0.79 19.71
C ARG A 135 4.88 0.42 20.32
N CYS A 136 4.67 1.47 19.52
CA CYS A 136 4.14 2.75 20.00
C CYS A 136 2.62 2.85 19.92
N ILE A 137 1.99 2.08 19.04
CA ILE A 137 0.56 2.21 18.69
C ILE A 137 -0.15 0.87 18.88
N THR A 138 -1.13 0.84 19.78
CA THR A 138 -1.99 -0.31 20.06
C THR A 138 -3.45 0.14 19.98
N ASP A 139 -4.30 -0.59 19.26
CA ASP A 139 -5.74 -0.28 19.10
C ASP A 139 -6.02 1.17 18.68
N ASN A 140 -5.24 1.72 17.74
CA ASN A 140 -5.29 3.12 17.30
C ASN A 140 -5.12 4.13 18.45
N ARG A 141 -4.32 3.78 19.47
CA ARG A 141 -3.95 4.65 20.59
C ARG A 141 -2.46 4.55 20.83
N ILE A 142 -1.89 5.62 21.39
CA ILE A 142 -0.50 5.61 21.84
C ILE A 142 -0.40 4.69 23.07
N ASP A 143 0.40 3.64 22.96
CA ASP A 143 0.68 2.69 24.04
C ASP A 143 1.44 3.38 25.18
N ASP A 144 1.20 2.98 26.43
CA ASP A 144 1.93 3.51 27.59
C ASP A 144 3.44 3.33 27.41
N ARG A 145 3.85 2.24 26.76
CA ARG A 145 5.25 1.87 26.54
C ARG A 145 5.88 2.63 25.38
N ALA A 146 5.13 3.49 24.67
CA ALA A 146 5.68 4.32 23.60
C ALA A 146 6.89 5.13 24.07
N SER A 147 6.85 5.65 25.30
CA SER A 147 8.03 6.22 25.97
C SER A 147 8.05 5.92 27.48
N PRO A 148 9.25 5.82 28.11
CA PRO A 148 9.36 5.64 29.56
C PRO A 148 8.70 6.76 30.36
N GLU A 149 8.71 7.99 29.85
CA GLU A 149 8.09 9.15 30.49
C GLU A 149 6.56 9.06 30.47
N LEU A 150 5.98 8.69 29.33
CA LEU A 150 4.54 8.50 29.21
C LEU A 150 4.03 7.41 30.14
N ALA A 151 4.73 6.27 30.20
CA ALA A 151 4.43 5.19 31.13
C ALA A 151 4.45 5.67 32.59
N ARG A 152 5.47 6.44 32.98
CA ARG A 152 5.58 7.01 34.34
C ARG A 152 4.42 7.95 34.66
N LEU A 153 4.07 8.85 33.73
CA LEU A 153 2.99 9.82 33.90
C LEU A 153 1.62 9.14 34.03
N ARG A 154 1.28 8.21 33.12
CA ARG A 154 0.01 7.48 33.17
C ARG A 154 -0.13 6.61 34.42
N LYS A 155 0.95 5.95 34.86
CA LYS A 155 0.96 5.23 36.15
C LYS A 155 0.67 6.15 37.32
N ARG A 156 1.23 7.36 37.33
CA ARG A 156 0.98 8.35 38.40
C ARG A 156 -0.47 8.81 38.40
N ILE A 157 -1.08 9.01 37.23
CA ILE A 157 -2.51 9.37 37.09
C ILE A 157 -3.38 8.28 37.71
N ALA A 158 -3.18 7.02 37.31
CA ALA A 158 -3.97 5.88 37.84
C ALA A 158 -3.87 5.75 39.36
N VAL A 159 -2.68 5.93 39.94
CA VAL A 159 -2.49 5.89 41.41
C VAL A 159 -3.22 7.02 42.13
N ILE A 160 -3.31 8.22 41.52
CA ILE A 160 -4.04 9.34 42.11
C ILE A 160 -5.55 9.12 42.00
N GLU A 161 -6.02 8.57 40.88
CA GLU A 161 -7.43 8.26 40.64
C GLU A 161 -7.97 7.23 41.64
N ASP A 162 -7.22 6.14 41.89
CA ASP A 162 -7.57 5.14 42.91
C ASP A 162 -7.76 5.77 44.30
N ARG A 163 -6.85 6.69 44.68
CA ARG A 163 -6.89 7.36 46.00
C ARG A 163 -8.04 8.35 46.18
N ILE A 164 -8.64 8.82 45.09
CA ILE A 164 -9.81 9.73 45.13
C ILE A 164 -11.11 8.91 45.16
N ALA A 165 -11.09 7.69 44.62
CA ALA A 165 -12.24 6.79 44.60
C ALA A 165 -12.50 6.10 45.96
N ASP A 166 -11.48 5.99 46.81
CA ASP A 166 -11.53 5.56 48.22
C ASP A 166 -11.96 6.69 49.18
#